data_AF-A0A4P6DCD7-F1
#
_entry.id   AF-A0A4P6DCD7-F1
#
_cell.length_a   1.000
_cell.length_b   1.000
_cell.length_c   1.000
_cell.angle_alpha   90.00
_cell.angle_beta   90.00
_cell.angle_gamma   90.00
#
_symmetry.space_group_name_H-M   'P 1'
#
loop_
_entity.id
_entity.type
_entity.pdbx_description
1 polymer ?
#
loop_
_entity_poly.entity_id
_entity_poly.type
_entity_poly.pdbx_seq_one_letter_code
_entity_poly.pdbx_strand_id
1 'polypeptide(L)'
;MMEQESIQSAFSATGMLMTLLVPVMLLYYLYYRKQRSRLYELADRIQGPPGYPFIDNALEFIGGADSKCSFMSHSYVYENVIKVWVGPRLLIFLTN
;
A
#
# COMPACT_ATOMS: atom_id res chain seq x y z
N MET A 1 -38.10 -30.34 -14.91
CA MET A 1 -37.57 -29.78 -16.17
C MET A 1 -37.24 -28.30 -16.02
N MET A 2 -38.13 -27.46 -15.47
CA MET A 2 -37.88 -26.00 -15.29
C MET A 2 -36.71 -25.64 -14.35
N GLU A 3 -36.43 -26.44 -13.30
CA GLU A 3 -35.33 -26.16 -12.37
C GLU A 3 -33.93 -26.46 -12.92
N GLN A 4 -33.80 -27.25 -14.00
CA GLN A 4 -32.49 -27.56 -14.58
C GLN A 4 -31.98 -26.40 -15.46
N GLU A 5 -32.87 -25.67 -16.14
CA GLU A 5 -32.50 -24.54 -16.99
C GLU A 5 -32.06 -23.31 -16.17
N SER A 6 -32.64 -23.10 -14.98
CA SER A 6 -32.24 -22.02 -14.07
C SER A 6 -30.84 -22.25 -13.48
N ILE A 7 -30.49 -23.50 -13.14
CA ILE A 7 -29.16 -23.85 -12.62
C ILE A 7 -28.11 -23.71 -13.73
N GLN A 8 -28.43 -24.11 -14.96
CA GLN A 8 -27.52 -24.02 -16.10
C GLN A 8 -27.23 -22.58 -16.53
N SER A 9 -28.24 -21.70 -16.50
CA SER A 9 -28.06 -20.27 -16.73
C SER A 9 -27.28 -19.58 -15.61
N ALA A 10 -27.49 -19.97 -14.34
CA ALA A 10 -26.71 -19.46 -13.20
C ALA A 10 -25.23 -19.87 -13.27
N PHE A 11 -24.93 -21.10 -13.69
CA PHE A 11 -23.55 -21.56 -13.88
C PHE A 11 -22.85 -20.81 -15.03
N SER A 12 -23.57 -20.55 -16.11
CA SER A 12 -23.08 -19.75 -17.25
C SER A 12 -22.78 -18.31 -16.84
N ALA A 13 -23.70 -17.67 -16.11
CA ALA A 13 -23.52 -16.31 -15.60
C ALA A 13 -22.33 -16.20 -14.63
N THR A 14 -22.19 -17.16 -13.71
CA THR A 14 -21.06 -17.21 -12.76
C THR A 14 -19.74 -17.40 -13.49
N GLY A 15 -19.69 -18.28 -14.50
CA GLY A 15 -18.53 -18.49 -15.34
C GLY A 15 -18.08 -17.20 -16.04
N MET A 16 -19.02 -16.49 -16.68
CA MET A 16 -18.75 -15.21 -17.35
C MET A 16 -18.22 -14.13 -16.40
N LEU A 17 -18.77 -14.05 -15.18
CA LEU A 17 -18.29 -13.13 -14.15
C LEU A 17 -16.86 -13.46 -13.74
N MET A 18 -16.52 -14.73 -13.55
CA MET A 18 -15.17 -15.14 -13.14
C MET A 18 -14.14 -14.88 -14.24
N THR A 19 -14.47 -15.16 -15.52
CA THR A 19 -13.57 -14.85 -16.64
C THR A 19 -13.30 -13.36 -16.80
N LEU A 20 -14.21 -12.48 -16.37
CA LEU A 20 -13.98 -11.03 -16.37
C LEU A 20 -13.28 -10.57 -15.07
N LEU A 21 -13.61 -11.15 -13.92
CA LEU A 21 -13.10 -10.73 -12.62
C LEU A 21 -11.60 -11.01 -12.46
N VAL A 22 -11.13 -12.17 -12.92
CA VAL A 22 -9.71 -12.55 -12.86
C VAL A 22 -8.81 -11.55 -13.61
N PRO A 23 -9.02 -11.24 -14.90
CA PRO A 23 -8.18 -10.27 -15.61
C PRO A 23 -8.35 -8.85 -15.06
N VAL A 24 -9.55 -8.48 -14.59
CA VAL A 24 -9.76 -7.17 -13.94
C VAL A 24 -8.92 -7.05 -12.66
N MET A 25 -8.91 -8.07 -11.80
CA MET A 25 -8.07 -8.08 -10.61
C MET A 25 -6.58 -8.05 -10.95
N LEU A 26 -6.16 -8.81 -11.96
CA LEU A 26 -4.77 -8.83 -12.41
C LEU A 26 -4.33 -7.45 -12.92
N LEU A 27 -5.13 -6.83 -13.78
CA LEU A 27 -4.87 -5.49 -14.31
C LEU A 27 -4.88 -4.45 -13.20
N TYR A 28 -5.83 -4.52 -12.27
CA TYR A 28 -5.87 -3.65 -11.10
C TYR A 28 -4.59 -3.76 -10.26
N TYR A 29 -4.14 -4.99 -9.99
CA TYR A 29 -2.91 -5.23 -9.22
C TYR A 29 -1.66 -4.70 -9.95
N LEU A 30 -1.53 -4.96 -11.26
CA LEU A 30 -0.42 -4.45 -12.06
C LEU A 30 -0.43 -2.93 -12.15
N TYR A 31 -1.60 -2.33 -12.35
CA TYR A 31 -1.78 -0.88 -12.37
C TYR A 31 -1.37 -0.27 -11.03
N TYR A 32 -1.85 -0.83 -9.92
CA TYR A 32 -1.50 -0.41 -8.58
C TYR A 32 0.00 -0.54 -8.29
N ARG A 33 0.62 -1.66 -8.70
CA ARG A 33 2.07 -1.89 -8.55
C ARG A 33 2.87 -0.86 -9.35
N LYS A 34 2.47 -0.57 -10.59
CA LYS A 34 3.13 0.41 -11.46
C LYS A 34 2.98 1.84 -10.92
N GLN A 35 1.78 2.22 -10.49
CA GLN A 35 1.50 3.54 -9.91
C GLN A 35 2.39 3.81 -8.68
N ARG A 36 2.62 2.79 -7.84
CA ARG A 36 3.45 2.92 -6.64
C ARG A 36 4.95 2.86 -6.89
N SER A 37 5.41 2.29 -8.02
CA SER A 37 6.84 2.26 -8.35
C SER A 37 7.46 3.66 -8.41
N ARG A 38 6.74 4.64 -8.97
CA ARG A 38 7.20 6.03 -9.05
C ARG A 38 7.27 6.71 -7.68
N LEU A 39 6.35 6.35 -6.78
CA LEU A 39 6.34 6.82 -5.39
C LEU A 39 7.59 6.30 -4.65
N TYR A 40 7.93 5.02 -4.85
CA TYR A 40 9.13 4.41 -4.25
C TYR A 40 10.41 5.06 -4.79
N GLU A 41 10.51 5.28 -6.10
CA GLU A 41 11.67 5.95 -6.69
C GLU A 41 11.87 7.37 -6.13
N LEU A 42 10.78 8.12 -5.93
CA LEU A 42 10.86 9.45 -5.34
C LEU A 42 11.22 9.39 -3.85
N ALA A 43 10.65 8.42 -3.12
CA ALA A 43 10.97 8.20 -1.72
C ALA A 43 12.45 7.82 -1.53
N ASP A 44 13.04 7.02 -2.42
CA ASP A 44 14.45 6.60 -2.32
C ASP A 44 15.44 7.76 -2.45
N ARG A 45 15.04 8.85 -3.11
CA ARG A 45 15.86 10.08 -3.19
C ARG A 45 15.83 10.91 -1.90
N ILE A 46 14.88 10.64 -1.00
CA ILE A 46 14.75 11.35 0.27
C ILE A 46 15.46 10.54 1.36
N GLN A 47 16.29 11.21 2.14
CA GLN A 47 16.96 10.63 3.30
C GLN A 47 15.92 10.20 4.37
N GLY A 48 16.10 9.01 4.92
CA GLY A 48 15.26 8.48 6.00
C GLY A 48 15.34 6.96 6.09
N PRO A 49 14.76 6.38 7.15
CA PRO A 49 14.88 4.95 7.43
C PRO A 49 14.36 4.11 6.24
N PRO A 50 15.07 3.02 5.89
CA PRO A 50 14.57 2.08 4.89
C PRO A 50 13.25 1.53 5.41
N GLY A 51 12.18 1.65 4.61
CA GLY A 51 10.87 1.22 5.03
C GLY A 51 10.12 0.58 3.87
N TYR A 52 9.67 -0.65 4.08
CA TYR A 52 8.75 -1.31 3.15
C TYR A 52 7.31 -0.81 3.37
N PRO A 53 6.60 -0.40 2.30
CA PRO A 53 5.27 0.24 2.32
C PRO A 53 4.11 -0.63 2.86
N PHE A 54 4.40 -1.86 3.28
CA PHE A 54 3.40 -2.80 3.80
C PHE A 54 3.64 -3.23 5.25
N ILE A 55 4.88 -3.23 5.74
CA ILE A 55 5.21 -3.83 7.05
C ILE A 55 6.03 -2.86 7.92
N ASP A 56 6.74 -1.90 7.34
CA ASP A 56 7.85 -1.28 8.04
C ASP A 56 7.61 0.18 8.39
N ASN A 57 8.19 0.61 9.51
CA ASN A 57 8.02 1.89 10.24
C ASN A 57 6.62 2.22 10.78
N ALA A 58 5.53 1.66 10.25
CA ALA A 58 4.20 1.88 10.80
C ALA A 58 3.98 1.22 12.17
N LEU A 59 4.68 0.09 12.44
CA LEU A 59 4.64 -0.59 13.74
C LEU A 59 5.22 0.27 14.87
N GLU A 60 6.23 1.10 14.60
CA GLU A 60 6.74 2.09 15.56
C GLU A 60 5.73 3.20 15.86
N PHE A 61 4.80 3.49 14.93
CA PHE A 61 3.75 4.50 15.12
C PHE A 61 2.49 3.97 15.85
N ILE A 62 2.31 2.64 15.94
CA ILE A 62 1.12 2.05 16.57
C ILE A 62 1.20 2.06 18.12
N GLY A 63 2.37 2.37 18.69
CA GLY A 63 2.63 2.35 20.14
C GLY A 63 2.59 3.72 20.84
N GLY A 64 1.44 4.40 20.88
CA GLY A 64 1.18 5.50 21.84
C GLY A 64 2.07 6.75 21.72
N ALA A 65 1.81 7.75 22.56
CA ALA A 65 2.50 9.04 22.51
C ALA A 65 4.01 8.96 22.81
N ASP A 66 4.47 7.91 23.49
CA ASP A 66 5.88 7.72 23.85
C ASP A 66 6.77 7.36 22.65
N SER A 67 6.26 6.65 21.64
CA SER A 67 7.07 6.31 20.46
C SER A 67 7.36 7.52 19.57
N LYS A 68 6.51 8.55 19.62
CA LYS A 68 6.76 9.83 18.92
C LYS A 68 8.02 10.55 19.43
N CYS A 69 8.38 10.34 20.70
CA CYS A 69 9.55 10.98 21.30
C CYS A 69 10.87 10.34 20.83
N SER A 70 10.86 9.04 20.51
CA SER A 70 12.02 8.32 19.92
C SER A 70 12.29 8.71 18.46
N PHE A 71 11.26 9.06 17.69
CA PHE A 71 11.45 9.59 16.34
C PHE A 71 12.12 10.97 16.35
N MET A 72 11.82 11.79 17.36
CA MET A 72 12.36 13.14 17.51
C MET A 72 13.86 13.14 17.90
N SER A 73 14.38 12.05 18.47
CA SER A 73 15.84 11.86 18.61
C SER A 73 16.49 11.40 17.30
N HIS A 74 15.78 10.65 16.45
CA HIS A 74 16.24 10.30 15.10
C HIS A 74 16.14 11.46 14.10
N SER A 75 15.27 12.45 14.35
CA SER A 75 15.21 13.65 13.50
C SER A 75 16.46 14.51 13.59
N TYR A 76 17.26 14.39 14.66
CA TYR A 76 18.59 15.00 14.74
C TYR A 76 19.63 14.35 13.82
N VAL A 77 19.40 13.11 13.35
CA VAL A 77 20.30 12.42 12.41
C VAL A 77 20.08 12.90 10.97
N TYR A 78 18.92 13.50 10.68
CA TYR A 78 18.53 13.90 9.34
C TYR A 78 18.26 15.41 9.30
N GLU A 79 19.23 16.16 8.78
CA GLU A 79 19.36 17.62 8.95
C GLU A 79 18.23 18.51 8.39
N ASN A 80 17.22 18.00 7.67
CA ASN A 80 16.24 18.89 7.01
C ASN A 80 14.93 18.22 6.55
N VAL A 81 15.02 17.05 5.91
CA VAL A 81 13.86 16.33 5.36
C VAL A 81 13.92 14.88 5.78
N ILE A 82 12.81 14.34 6.30
CA ILE A 82 12.70 12.94 6.72
C ILE A 82 11.51 12.29 6.04
N LYS A 83 11.73 11.14 5.42
CA LYS A 83 10.65 10.25 4.96
C LYS A 83 10.27 9.23 6.03
N VAL A 84 8.98 8.99 6.18
CA VAL A 84 8.43 7.93 7.02
C VAL A 84 7.29 7.24 6.27
N TRP A 85 7.26 5.91 6.30
CA TRP A 85 6.16 5.12 5.77
C TRP A 85 5.14 4.84 6.87
N VAL A 86 3.89 5.26 6.66
CA VAL A 86 2.75 4.87 7.51
C VAL A 86 1.79 4.07 6.64
N GLY A 87 2.02 2.76 6.64
CA GLY A 87 1.39 1.81 5.72
C GLY A 87 1.63 2.23 4.26
N PRO A 88 0.58 2.30 3.42
CA PRO A 88 0.73 2.65 2.01
C PRO A 88 1.01 4.14 1.74
N ARG A 89 1.04 4.99 2.77
CA ARG A 89 1.21 6.44 2.64
C ARG A 89 2.63 6.84 3.02
N LEU A 90 3.26 7.64 2.16
CA LEU A 90 4.54 8.29 2.41
C LEU A 90 4.28 9.62 3.12
N LEU A 91 4.80 9.78 4.34
CA LEU A 91 4.82 11.04 5.06
C LEU A 91 6.21 11.66 4.93
N ILE A 92 6.24 12.95 4.60
CA ILE A 92 7.47 13.73 4.50
C ILE A 92 7.38 14.81 5.57
N PHE A 93 8.32 14.79 6.50
CA PHE A 93 8.47 15.81 7.52
C PHE A 93 9.53 16.81 7.06
N LEU A 94 9.17 18.09 7.10
CA LEU A 94 10.05 19.22 6.85
C LEU A 94 10.35 19.85 8.20
N THR A 95 11.63 19.91 8.58
CA THR A 95 12.07 20.63 9.78
C THR A 95 12.89 21.83 9.33
N ASN A 96 12.54 23.01 9.84
CA ASN A 96 13.22 24.28 9.57
C ASN A 96 13.75 24.84 10.89
#